data_AF-A0A396JUC5-F1
#
_entry.id   AF-A0A396JUC5-F1
#
_cell.length_a   1.000
_cell.length_b   1.000
_cell.length_c   1.000
_cell.angle_alpha   90.00
_cell.angle_beta   90.00
_cell.angle_gamma   90.00
#
_symmetry.space_group_name_H-M   'P 1'
#
loop_
_entity.id
_entity.type
_entity.pdbx_description
1 polymer ?
#
loop_
_entity_poly.entity_id
_entity_poly.type
_entity_poly.pdbx_seq_one_letter_code
_entity_poly.pdbx_strand_id
1 'polypeptide(L)' 'MFCLTGNRFCWCLYIEQFEPDVSKHDLDAQIALKPLIHLALSVSKLKEFTGREKPTVIT' A
#
# COMPACT_ATOMS: atom_id res chain seq x y z
N MET A 1 -1.46 -3.89 12.63
CA MET A 1 -2.06 -3.36 13.88
C MET A 1 -1.01 -3.41 15.00
N PHE A 2 -0.18 -2.37 15.15
CA PHE A 2 0.55 -2.04 16.38
C PHE A 2 1.03 -0.59 16.24
N CYS A 3 0.17 0.35 16.63
CA CYS A 3 0.54 1.75 16.84
C CYS A 3 0.47 1.98 18.35
N LEU A 4 1.59 1.78 19.04
CA LEU A 4 1.74 2.21 20.42
C LEU A 4 2.57 3.48 20.47
N THR A 5 2.15 4.36 21.38
CA THR A 5 2.71 5.65 21.84
C THR A 5 2.47 6.89 20.98
N GLY A 6 1.57 7.75 21.48
CA GLY A 6 1.66 9.21 21.58
C GLY A 6 2.17 9.97 20.36
N ASN A 7 1.27 10.67 19.65
CA ASN A 7 1.58 11.60 18.55
C ASN A 7 2.25 11.04 17.29
N ARG A 8 2.36 9.72 17.13
CA ARG A 8 2.86 9.13 15.88
C ARG A 8 1.70 8.80 14.93
N PHE A 9 1.46 9.69 13.97
CA PHE A 9 0.51 9.47 12.89
C PHE A 9 0.79 8.12 12.20
N CYS A 10 -0.20 7.23 12.23
CA CYS A 10 -0.20 5.95 11.54
C CYS A 10 -1.24 6.00 10.42
N TRP A 11 -0.81 5.65 9.21
CA TRP A 11 -1.60 5.78 8.00
C TRP A 11 -1.88 4.38 7.47
N CYS A 12 -3.14 4.10 7.15
CA CYS A 12 -3.54 2.87 6.48
C CYS A 12 -3.91 3.21 5.04
N LEU A 13 -3.34 2.49 4.08
CA LEU A 13 -3.65 2.63 2.67
C LEU A 13 -4.31 1.35 2.19
N TYR A 14 -5.55 1.46 1.73
CA TYR A 14 -6.30 0.35 1.14
C TYR A 14 -6.27 0.51 -0.37
N ILE A 15 -5.85 -0.54 -1.07
CA ILE A 15 -5.74 -0.56 -2.53
C ILE A 15 -6.47 -1.81 -3.01
N GLU A 16 -7.35 -1.61 -3.97
CA GLU A 16 -8.13 -2.68 -4.59
C GLU A 16 -8.04 -2.52 -6.12
N GLN A 17 -7.98 -3.66 -6.81
CA GLN A 17 -8.04 -3.73 -8.26
C GLN A 17 -9.02 -4.83 -8.65
N PHE A 18 -10.01 -4.48 -9.44
CA PHE A 18 -10.87 -5.46 -10.08
C PHE A 18 -10.15 -6.04 -11.31
N GLU A 19 -10.05 -7.37 -11.39
CA GLU A 19 -9.48 -8.07 -12.55
C GLU A 19 -10.55 -8.96 -13.19
N PRO A 20 -11.03 -8.65 -14.40
CA PRO A 20 -12.02 -9.47 -15.10
C PRO A 20 -11.43 -10.73 -15.75
N ASP A 21 -10.12 -10.78 -15.98
CA ASP A 21 -9.46 -11.90 -16.66
C ASP A 21 -9.12 -13.03 -15.68
N VAL A 22 -9.78 -14.17 -15.85
CA VAL A 22 -9.61 -15.35 -14.99
C VAL A 22 -8.17 -15.88 -15.00
N SER A 23 -7.44 -15.72 -16.11
CA SER A 23 -6.05 -16.18 -16.21
C SER A 23 -5.10 -15.42 -15.28
N LYS A 24 -5.53 -14.26 -14.78
CA LYS A 24 -4.75 -13.41 -13.87
C LYS A 24 -5.17 -13.54 -12.41
N HIS A 25 -6.21 -14.32 -12.11
CA HIS A 25 -6.69 -14.51 -10.73
C HIS A 25 -5.73 -15.31 -9.87
N ASP A 26 -4.89 -16.14 -10.49
CA ASP A 26 -3.82 -16.90 -9.80
C ASP A 26 -2.54 -16.08 -9.59
N LEU A 27 -2.49 -14.82 -10.05
CA LEU A 27 -1.34 -13.96 -9.81
C LEU A 27 -1.26 -13.55 -8.35
N ASP A 28 -0.03 -13.47 -7.83
CA ASP A 28 0.20 -12.94 -6.49
C ASP A 28 -0.28 -11.48 -6.41
N ALA A 29 -1.09 -11.19 -5.38
CA ALA A 29 -1.70 -9.88 -5.20
C ALA A 29 -0.67 -8.75 -5.08
N GLN A 30 0.52 -9.00 -4.51
CA GLN A 30 1.56 -7.97 -4.42
C GLN A 30 2.15 -7.65 -5.79
N ILE A 31 2.19 -8.63 -6.70
CA ILE A 31 2.65 -8.40 -8.08
C ILE A 31 1.58 -7.62 -8.85
N ALA A 32 0.32 -8.05 -8.79
CA ALA A 32 -0.79 -7.40 -9.48
C ALA A 32 -0.99 -5.94 -9.03
N LEU A 33 -0.93 -5.68 -7.72
CA LEU A 33 -1.17 -4.36 -7.13
C LEU A 33 0.06 -3.45 -7.12
N LYS A 34 1.27 -3.97 -7.39
CA LYS A 34 2.52 -3.19 -7.43
C LYS A 34 2.43 -1.87 -8.20
N PRO A 35 1.89 -1.81 -9.44
CA PRO A 35 1.74 -0.56 -10.16
C PRO A 35 0.85 0.46 -9.43
N LEU A 36 -0.24 0.00 -8.81
CA LEU A 36 -1.15 0.86 -8.05
C LEU A 36 -0.52 1.36 -6.76
N ILE A 37 0.25 0.53 -6.07
CA ILE A 37 1.01 0.93 -4.88
C ILE A 37 2.01 2.06 -5.24
N HIS A 38 2.76 1.91 -6.33
CA HIS A 38 3.67 2.96 -6.79
C HIS A 38 2.94 4.26 -7.14
N LEU A 39 1.81 4.17 -7.83
CA LEU A 39 1.00 5.33 -8.15
C LEU A 39 0.48 6.01 -6.88
N ALA A 40 -0.08 5.26 -5.95
CA ALA A 40 -0.59 5.77 -4.68
C ALA A 40 0.51 6.44 -3.84
N LEU A 41 1.72 5.87 -3.81
CA LEU A 41 2.87 6.48 -3.14
C LEU A 41 3.29 7.81 -3.78
N SER A 42 3.27 7.89 -5.12
CA SER A 42 3.61 9.12 -5.85
C SER A 42 2.58 10.24 -5.63
N VAL A 43 1.29 9.91 -5.64
CA VAL A 43 0.19 10.88 -5.48
C VAL A 43 0.08 11.37 -4.04
N SER A 44 0.22 10.47 -3.06
CA SER A 44 0.06 10.79 -1.64
C SER A 44 1.27 11.52 -1.04
N LYS A 45 2.44 11.47 -1.70
CA LYS A 45 3.71 12.03 -1.20
C LYS A 45 4.03 11.59 0.23
N LEU A 46 3.58 10.40 0.63
CA LEU A 46 3.74 9.88 1.99
C LEU A 46 5.21 9.81 2.40
N LYS A 47 6.12 9.55 1.45
CA LYS A 47 7.57 9.57 1.70
C LYS A 47 8.06 10.95 2.13
N GLU A 48 7.55 12.03 1.53
CA GLU A 48 7.92 13.41 1.85
C GLU A 48 7.35 13.83 3.23
N PHE A 49 6.10 13.46 3.51
CA PHE A 49 5.44 13.86 4.77
C PHE A 49 5.83 13.01 5.98
N THR A 50 6.19 11.74 5.78
CA THR A 50 6.45 10.80 6.89
C THR A 50 7.90 10.33 6.97
N GLY A 51 8.71 10.56 5.93
CA GLY A 51 10.08 10.05 5.84
C GLY A 51 10.19 8.53 5.74
N ARG A 52 9.08 7.80 5.56
CA ARG A 52 9.06 6.34 5.53
C ARG A 52 9.25 5.82 4.10
N GLU A 53 10.17 4.87 3.93
CA GLU A 53 10.43 4.23 2.63
C GLU A 53 9.60 2.96 2.38
N LYS A 54 9.16 2.29 3.44
CA LYS A 54 8.39 1.04 3.35
C LYS A 54 7.29 0.97 4.42
N PRO A 55 6.16 0.30 4.13
CA PRO A 55 5.14 0.05 5.13
C PRO A 55 5.68 -0.90 6.21
N THR A 56 5.18 -0.73 7.43
CA THR A 56 5.55 -1.60 8.56
C THR A 56 4.77 -2.92 8.55
N VAL A 57 3.57 -2.91 7.99
CA VAL A 57 2.68 -4.08 7.87
C VAL A 57 2.06 -4.07 6.47
N ILE A 58 2.04 -5.24 5.84
CA ILE A 58 1.31 -5.51 4.59
C ILE A 58 0.36 -6.66 4.91
N THR A 59 -0.89 -6.51 4.49
CA THR A 59 -1.96 -7.51 4.65
C THR A 59 -2.54 -7.81 3.30
#